data_AF-A0A1F8YM28-F1
#
_entry.id   AF-A0A1F8YM28-F1
#
_cell.length_a   1.000
_cell.length_b   1.000
_cell.length_c   1.000
_cell.angle_alpha   90.00
_cell.angle_beta   90.00
_cell.angle_gamma   90.00
#
_symmetry.space_group_name_H-M   'P 1'
#
loop_
_entity.id
_entity.type
_entity.pdbx_description
1 polymer ?
#
loop_
_entity_poly.entity_id
_entity_poly.type
_entity_poly.pdbx_seq_one_letter_code
_entity_poly.pdbx_strand_id
1 'polypeptide(L)'
;MNQAQFLSLSEAASAIPSGSKVAVGGAMVMSPMAFVRELIRQGTSDLDLVVIPIGGINVDMLVGAGAVRSVEFPQISMGEFGMAPNFRRAVESGRIRPREHS
;
A
#
# COMPACT_ATOMS: atom_id res chain seq x y z
N MET A 1 -6.54 10.41 28.79
CA MET A 1 -7.67 10.20 27.87
C MET A 1 -7.12 10.22 26.46
N ASN A 2 -7.24 9.11 25.72
CA ASN A 2 -6.84 9.06 24.31
C ASN A 2 -8.02 9.63 23.50
N GLN A 3 -7.95 10.90 23.09
CA GLN A 3 -8.94 11.48 22.18
C GLN A 3 -8.41 11.35 20.76
N ALA A 4 -9.03 10.49 19.97
CA ALA A 4 -8.81 10.45 18.53
C ALA A 4 -9.21 11.81 17.93
N GLN A 5 -8.33 12.40 17.13
CA GLN A 5 -8.58 13.67 16.47
C GLN A 5 -9.25 13.43 15.12
N PHE A 6 -10.20 14.30 14.76
CA PHE A 6 -10.70 14.37 13.40
C PHE A 6 -9.75 15.23 12.57
N LEU A 7 -9.15 14.62 11.55
CA LEU A 7 -8.22 15.27 10.63
C LEU A 7 -8.79 15.21 9.21
N SER A 8 -8.42 16.18 8.39
CA SER A 8 -8.60 16.03 6.94
C SER A 8 -7.72 14.91 6.41
N LEU A 9 -8.07 14.39 5.23
CA LEU A 9 -7.29 13.33 4.58
C LEU A 9 -5.85 13.79 4.28
N SER A 10 -5.67 15.05 3.91
CA SER A 10 -4.36 15.63 3.61
C SER A 10 -3.47 15.72 4.84
N GLU A 11 -4.03 16.10 5.98
CA GLU A 11 -3.30 16.15 7.27
C GLU A 11 -2.96 14.74 7.77
N ALA A 12 -3.87 13.78 7.60
CA ALA A 12 -3.60 12.40 7.98
C ALA A 12 -2.49 11.78 7.12
N ALA A 13 -2.49 12.04 5.80
CA ALA A 13 -1.49 11.50 4.89
C ALA A 13 -0.10 12.13 5.06
N SER A 14 -0.03 13.42 5.42
CA SER A 14 1.26 14.11 5.64
C SER A 14 2.03 13.57 6.86
N ALA A 15 1.36 12.85 7.76
CA ALA A 15 1.99 12.13 8.85
C ALA A 15 2.80 10.89 8.40
N ILE A 16 2.69 10.50 7.12
CA ILE A 16 3.42 9.37 6.54
C ILE A 16 4.54 9.90 5.62
N PRO A 17 5.76 10.11 6.14
CA PRO A 17 6.88 10.56 5.33
C PRO A 17 7.35 9.47 4.36
N SER A 18 7.98 9.87 3.26
CA SER A 18 8.65 8.92 2.35
C SER A 18 9.70 8.09 3.11
N GLY A 19 9.87 6.83 2.71
CA GLY A 19 10.76 5.89 3.40
C GLY A 19 10.14 5.15 4.60
N SER A 20 8.89 5.46 4.96
CA SER A 20 8.18 4.84 6.08
C SER A 20 7.86 3.36 5.84
N LYS A 21 7.84 2.59 6.93
CA LYS A 21 7.25 1.24 6.96
C LYS A 21 5.80 1.33 7.44
N VAL A 22 4.84 0.95 6.59
CA VAL A 22 3.41 1.18 6.81
C VAL A 22 2.62 -0.09 6.62
N ALA A 23 1.79 -0.44 7.60
CA ALA A 23 0.80 -1.48 7.44
C ALA A 23 -0.45 -0.93 6.76
N VAL A 24 -0.91 -1.57 5.69
CA VAL A 24 -2.15 -1.17 5.01
C VAL A 24 -3.15 -2.32 5.10
N GLY A 25 -4.26 -2.06 5.79
CA GLY A 25 -5.38 -2.99 5.91
C GLY A 25 -6.32 -2.95 4.71
N GLY A 26 -7.25 -3.91 4.70
CA GLY A 26 -8.17 -4.12 3.57
C GLY A 26 -7.48 -4.70 2.34
N ALA A 27 -8.27 -5.17 1.39
CA ALA A 27 -7.77 -5.76 0.14
C ALA A 27 -8.63 -5.30 -1.05
N MET A 28 -9.54 -6.15 -1.51
CA MET A 28 -10.61 -5.77 -2.45
C MET A 28 -11.84 -5.19 -1.75
N VAL A 29 -11.96 -5.44 -0.44
CA VAL A 29 -13.02 -4.92 0.43
C VAL A 29 -12.40 -4.06 1.53
N MET A 30 -13.07 -2.96 1.87
CA MET A 30 -12.64 -2.00 2.92
C MET A 30 -11.22 -1.44 2.73
N SER A 31 -10.72 -1.45 1.50
CA SER A 31 -9.44 -0.83 1.16
C SER A 31 -9.52 0.68 1.36
N PRO A 32 -8.54 1.32 2.04
CA PRO A 32 -8.56 2.75 2.35
C PRO A 32 -8.18 3.59 1.12
N MET A 33 -8.93 3.43 0.03
CA MET A 33 -8.54 3.96 -1.28
C MET A 33 -8.47 5.48 -1.34
N ALA A 34 -9.23 6.18 -0.50
CA ALA A 34 -9.07 7.62 -0.35
C ALA A 34 -7.65 7.96 0.14
N PHE A 35 -7.21 7.31 1.21
CA PHE A 35 -5.87 7.50 1.78
C PHE A 35 -4.76 7.08 0.82
N VAL A 36 -4.92 5.95 0.13
CA VAL A 36 -3.99 5.49 -0.92
C VAL A 36 -3.80 6.54 -2.01
N ARG A 37 -4.90 7.08 -2.55
CA ARG A 37 -4.84 8.13 -3.58
C ARG A 37 -4.22 9.41 -3.05
N GLU A 38 -4.45 9.74 -1.78
CA GLU A 38 -3.88 10.91 -1.16
C GLU A 38 -2.36 10.80 -0.99
N LEU A 39 -1.84 9.65 -0.53
CA LEU A 39 -0.39 9.40 -0.48
C LEU A 39 0.26 9.56 -1.86
N ILE A 40 -0.40 9.03 -2.90
CA ILE A 40 0.05 9.17 -4.30
C ILE A 40 0.04 10.65 -4.71
N ARG A 41 -1.03 11.38 -4.39
CA ARG A 41 -1.17 12.81 -4.72
C ARG A 41 -0.10 13.66 -4.04
N GLN A 42 0.30 13.32 -2.82
CA GLN A 42 1.36 14.01 -2.07
C GLN A 42 2.77 13.59 -2.50
N GLY A 43 2.92 12.59 -3.38
CA GLY A 43 4.22 12.11 -3.84
C GLY A 43 4.98 11.29 -2.79
N THR A 44 4.28 10.74 -1.79
CA THR A 44 4.88 9.83 -0.82
C THR A 44 5.48 8.64 -1.55
N SER A 45 6.72 8.31 -1.22
CA SER A 45 7.56 7.36 -1.96
C SER A 45 8.44 6.52 -1.03
N ASP A 46 9.14 5.54 -1.61
CA ASP A 46 10.06 4.65 -0.88
C ASP A 46 9.42 3.89 0.30
N LEU A 47 8.12 3.61 0.23
CA LEU A 47 7.38 2.92 1.29
C LEU A 47 7.78 1.44 1.37
N ASP A 48 7.92 0.96 2.60
CA ASP A 48 7.94 -0.47 2.92
C ASP A 48 6.53 -0.88 3.39
N LEU A 49 5.78 -1.60 2.57
CA LEU A 49 4.43 -2.01 2.92
C LEU A 49 4.44 -3.31 3.72
N VAL A 50 3.56 -3.39 4.73
CA VAL A 50 3.20 -4.64 5.42
C VAL A 50 1.73 -4.90 5.20
N VAL A 51 1.40 -6.14 4.84
CA VAL A 51 0.06 -6.50 4.43
C VAL A 51 -0.37 -7.78 5.12
N ILE A 52 -1.45 -7.71 5.88
CA ILE A 52 -2.03 -8.85 6.60
C ILE A 52 -3.56 -8.71 6.58
N PRO A 53 -4.33 -9.77 6.23
CA PRO A 53 -3.88 -11.05 5.69
C PRO A 53 -3.71 -11.05 4.17
N ILE A 54 -4.25 -10.09 3.43
CA ILE A 54 -4.23 -10.08 1.95
C ILE A 54 -4.10 -8.64 1.46
N GLY A 55 -3.29 -8.43 0.43
CA GLY A 55 -3.22 -7.16 -0.30
C GLY A 55 -4.07 -7.21 -1.57
N GLY A 56 -4.61 -6.06 -1.97
CA GLY A 56 -5.34 -5.96 -3.22
C GLY A 56 -5.08 -4.64 -3.92
N ILE A 57 -6.15 -3.94 -4.29
CA ILE A 57 -6.08 -2.71 -5.07
C ILE A 57 -5.31 -1.58 -4.34
N ASN A 58 -5.32 -1.55 -3.01
CA ASN A 58 -4.48 -0.64 -2.21
C ASN A 58 -2.99 -0.80 -2.53
N VAL A 59 -2.49 -2.03 -2.44
CA VAL A 59 -1.07 -2.35 -2.64
C VAL A 59 -0.70 -2.15 -4.10
N ASP A 60 -1.51 -2.69 -5.02
CA ASP A 60 -1.22 -2.62 -6.44
C ASP A 60 -1.21 -1.18 -6.97
N MET A 61 -2.12 -0.32 -6.49
CA MET A 61 -2.15 1.08 -6.90
C MET A 61 -0.92 1.85 -6.40
N LEU A 62 -0.49 1.64 -5.14
CA LEU A 62 0.74 2.24 -4.61
C LEU A 62 1.98 1.77 -5.37
N VAL A 63 2.06 0.47 -5.70
CA VAL A 63 3.16 -0.08 -6.49
C VAL A 63 3.16 0.46 -7.92
N GLY A 64 1.99 0.61 -8.53
CA GLY A 64 1.81 1.18 -9.87
C GLY A 64 2.20 2.65 -9.93
N ALA A 65 1.96 3.40 -8.85
CA ALA A 65 2.38 4.79 -8.71
C ALA A 65 3.87 4.98 -8.43
N GLY A 66 4.64 3.90 -8.23
CA GLY A 66 6.06 3.97 -7.89
C GLY A 66 6.34 4.38 -6.44
N ALA A 67 5.34 4.33 -5.56
CA ALA A 67 5.47 4.79 -4.17
C ALA A 67 6.16 3.78 -3.24
N VAL A 68 6.44 2.56 -3.71
CA VAL A 68 6.80 1.40 -2.88
C VAL A 68 8.17 0.86 -3.27
N ARG A 69 9.01 0.55 -2.28
CA ARG A 69 10.32 -0.11 -2.47
C ARG A 69 10.33 -1.56 -2.00
N SER A 70 9.50 -1.94 -1.02
CA SER A 70 9.35 -3.33 -0.60
C SER A 70 7.93 -3.64 -0.11
N VAL A 71 7.54 -4.91 -0.20
CA VAL A 71 6.26 -5.40 0.30
C VAL A 71 6.46 -6.69 1.08
N GLU A 72 5.96 -6.70 2.31
CA GLU A 72 5.88 -7.85 3.22
C GLU A 72 4.45 -8.38 3.20
N PHE A 73 4.25 -9.60 2.71
CA PHE A 73 2.92 -10.13 2.41
C PHE A 73 2.86 -11.68 2.44
N PRO A 74 1.69 -12.25 2.76
CA PRO A 74 1.40 -13.65 2.47
C PRO A 74 0.66 -13.84 1.13
N GLN A 75 -0.14 -12.85 0.70
CA GLN A 75 -0.85 -12.88 -0.57
C GLN A 75 -1.16 -11.47 -1.06
N ILE A 76 -1.04 -11.24 -2.38
CA ILE A 76 -1.55 -10.04 -3.06
C ILE A 76 -2.37 -10.46 -4.28
N SER A 77 -3.66 -10.15 -4.30
CA SER A 77 -4.58 -10.53 -5.37
C SER A 77 -5.72 -9.52 -5.56
N MET A 78 -6.34 -9.54 -6.73
CA MET A 78 -7.53 -8.74 -7.02
C MET A 78 -8.82 -9.55 -6.82
N GLY A 79 -8.78 -10.62 -6.02
CA GLY A 79 -9.92 -11.53 -5.86
C GLY A 79 -10.32 -12.16 -7.21
N GLU A 80 -11.59 -12.06 -7.57
CA GLU A 80 -12.14 -12.60 -8.83
C GLU A 80 -11.62 -11.90 -10.10
N PHE A 81 -11.03 -10.71 -9.96
CA PHE A 81 -10.43 -9.98 -11.08
C PHE A 81 -9.00 -10.44 -11.40
N GLY A 82 -8.47 -11.42 -10.67
CA GLY A 82 -7.21 -12.10 -10.95
C GLY A 82 -6.01 -11.56 -10.19
N MET A 83 -4.84 -11.58 -10.83
CA MET A 83 -3.57 -11.21 -10.21
C MET A 83 -3.39 -9.69 -10.13
N ALA A 84 -2.62 -9.21 -9.16
CA ALA A 84 -2.26 -7.80 -9.03
C ALA A 84 -1.17 -7.40 -10.08
N PRO A 85 -1.53 -6.68 -11.15
CA PRO A 85 -0.66 -6.52 -12.32
C PRO A 85 0.52 -5.57 -12.10
N ASN A 86 0.37 -4.53 -11.26
CA ASN A 86 1.47 -3.62 -10.94
C ASN A 86 2.46 -4.29 -9.98
N PHE A 87 1.95 -4.97 -8.95
CA PHE A 87 2.78 -5.74 -8.03
C PHE A 87 3.63 -6.78 -8.77
N ARG A 88 2.98 -7.61 -9.58
CA ARG A 88 3.66 -8.65 -10.37
C ARG A 88 4.75 -8.06 -11.27
N ARG A 89 4.42 -7.06 -12.08
CA ARG A 89 5.40 -6.40 -12.96
C ARG A 89 6.56 -5.79 -12.17
N ALA A 90 6.31 -5.20 -11.01
CA ALA A 90 7.34 -4.57 -10.18
C ALA A 90 8.30 -5.59 -9.56
N VAL A 91 7.79 -6.74 -9.12
CA VAL A 91 8.62 -7.84 -8.61
C VAL A 91 9.41 -8.49 -9.75
N GLU A 92 8.76 -8.84 -10.86
CA GLU A 92 9.40 -9.51 -12.01
C GLU A 92 10.51 -8.64 -12.64
N SER A 93 10.37 -7.31 -12.60
CA SER A 93 11.39 -6.36 -13.07
C SER A 93 12.46 -6.02 -12.03
N GLY A 94 12.34 -6.52 -10.79
CA GLY A 94 13.26 -6.20 -9.70
C GLY A 94 13.13 -4.76 -9.15
N ARG A 95 12.09 -4.01 -9.55
CA ARG A 95 11.85 -2.63 -9.08
C ARG A 95 11.51 -2.56 -7.60
N ILE A 96 10.87 -3.60 -7.05
CA ILE A 96 10.55 -3.69 -5.62
C ILE A 96 11.06 -5.00 -5.04
N ARG A 97 11.35 -4.98 -3.74
CA ARG A 97 11.78 -6.17 -2.99
C ARG A 97 10.58 -6.90 -2.38
N PRO A 98 10.22 -8.11 -2.83
CA PRO A 98 9.22 -8.93 -2.14
C PRO A 98 9.80 -9.55 -0.87
N ARG A 99 8.98 -9.64 0.18
CA ARG A 99 9.23 -10.40 1.42
C ARG A 99 8.00 -11.26 1.69
N GLU A 100 8.05 -12.49 1.21
CA GLU A 100 6.93 -13.43 1.32
C GLU A 100 6.99 -14.19 2.65
N HIS A 101 5.84 -14.31 3.32
CA HIS A 101 5.70 -15.03 4.58
C HIS A 101 4.43 -15.90 4.55
N SER A 102 4.54 -17.16 4.98
CA SER A 102 3.44 -18.14 5.06
C SER A 102 2.63 -18.00 6.34
#